data_AF-A0A2U8HPK5-F1
#
_entry.id   AF-A0A2U8HPK5-F1
#
_cell.length_a   1.000
_cell.length_b   1.000
_cell.length_c   1.000
_cell.angle_alpha   90.00
_cell.angle_beta   90.00
_cell.angle_gamma   90.00
#
_symmetry.space_group_name_H-M   'P 1'
#
loop_
_entity.id
_entity.type
_entity.pdbx_description
1 polymer ?
#
loop_
_entity_poly.entity_id
_entity_poly.type
_entity_poly.pdbx_seq_one_letter_code
_entity_poly.pdbx_strand_id
1 'polypeptide(L)'
;MLSTLERDYDNIKRQYDRAVDAQAKASTGNVIESLAKGRRISVVEQAVAPERPTSPNRPLIALSGLIGGLALGGLVVALMELLNRSVRRPRDLETGLGIEPFATIPYMFTAGELLRRRAIVTAMALGLILGLPGALWYVDRNVRPLQPVLERLLDKIPLPSVIRT
;
A
#
# COMPACT_ATOMS: atom_id res chain seq x y z
N MET A 1 -6.22 12.96 93.16
CA MET A 1 -5.08 12.30 92.47
C MET A 1 -5.51 11.01 91.78
N LEU A 2 -6.18 10.07 92.45
CA LEU A 2 -6.64 8.80 91.83
C LEU A 2 -7.58 9.00 90.62
N SER A 3 -8.56 9.89 90.73
CA SER A 3 -9.53 10.18 89.67
C SER A 3 -8.90 10.80 88.41
N THR A 4 -7.74 11.46 88.53
CA THR A 4 -7.02 12.04 87.39
C THR A 4 -6.29 10.95 86.62
N LEU A 5 -5.63 10.04 87.34
CA LEU A 5 -4.92 8.91 86.75
C LEU A 5 -5.87 7.95 86.01
N GLU A 6 -7.07 7.75 86.52
CA GLU A 6 -8.11 6.90 85.90
C GLU A 6 -8.64 7.51 84.59
N ARG A 7 -8.84 8.83 84.55
CA ARG A 7 -9.20 9.56 83.32
C ARG A 7 -8.10 9.53 82.27
N ASP A 8 -6.84 9.67 82.69
CA ASP A 8 -5.69 9.61 81.80
C ASP A 8 -5.51 8.22 81.20
N TYR A 9 -5.69 7.16 82.01
CA TYR A 9 -5.72 5.78 81.54
C TYR A 9 -6.84 5.55 80.50
N ASP A 10 -8.05 6.00 80.78
CA ASP A 10 -9.18 5.90 79.84
C ASP A 10 -8.97 6.69 78.55
N ASN A 11 -8.23 7.80 78.61
CA ASN A 11 -7.89 8.58 77.42
C ASN A 11 -6.82 7.85 76.58
N ILE A 12 -5.75 7.36 77.21
CA ILE A 12 -4.69 6.59 76.56
C ILE A 12 -5.25 5.32 75.93
N LYS A 13 -6.12 4.59 76.65
CA LYS A 13 -6.80 3.39 76.14
C LYS A 13 -7.65 3.71 74.91
N ARG A 14 -8.47 4.77 74.97
CA ARG A 14 -9.28 5.20 73.81
C ARG A 14 -8.43 5.64 72.62
N GLN A 15 -7.26 6.25 72.84
CA GLN A 15 -6.33 6.61 71.76
C GLN A 15 -5.69 5.38 71.15
N TYR A 16 -5.28 4.41 71.97
CA TYR A 16 -4.76 3.12 71.52
C TYR A 16 -5.79 2.38 70.66
N ASP A 17 -7.03 2.24 71.17
CA ASP A 17 -8.10 1.54 70.45
C ASP A 17 -8.39 2.21 69.10
N ARG A 18 -8.39 3.55 69.04
CA ARG A 18 -8.54 4.31 67.79
C ARG A 18 -7.38 4.09 66.82
N ALA A 19 -6.15 4.02 67.31
CA ALA A 19 -4.97 3.78 66.49
C ALA A 19 -4.97 2.37 65.89
N VAL A 20 -5.37 1.36 66.69
CA VAL A 20 -5.55 -0.02 66.24
C VAL A 20 -6.65 -0.12 65.18
N ASP A 21 -7.80 0.52 65.41
CA ASP A 21 -8.89 0.56 64.43
C ASP A 21 -8.49 1.26 63.13
N ALA A 22 -7.76 2.38 63.23
CA ALA A 22 -7.25 3.10 62.08
C ALA A 22 -6.23 2.26 61.29
N GLN A 23 -5.35 1.53 61.99
CA GLN A 23 -4.39 0.62 61.37
C GLN A 23 -5.07 -0.56 60.66
N ALA A 24 -6.11 -1.14 61.29
CA ALA A 24 -6.89 -2.21 60.69
C ALA A 24 -7.58 -1.72 59.41
N LYS A 25 -8.24 -0.55 59.46
CA LYS A 25 -8.87 0.09 58.29
C LYS A 25 -7.87 0.40 57.18
N ALA A 26 -6.69 0.93 57.52
CA ALA A 26 -5.65 1.22 56.53
C ALA A 26 -5.09 -0.06 55.88
N SER A 27 -4.84 -1.10 56.68
CA SER A 27 -4.39 -2.40 56.18
C SER A 27 -5.41 -3.01 55.21
N THR A 28 -6.70 -2.98 55.54
CA THR A 28 -7.77 -3.44 54.66
C THR A 28 -7.85 -2.60 53.37
N GLY A 29 -7.72 -1.28 53.48
CA GLY A 29 -7.68 -0.39 52.31
C GLY A 29 -6.54 -0.71 51.35
N ASN A 30 -5.33 -0.95 51.87
CA ASN A 30 -4.16 -1.33 51.08
C ASN A 30 -4.34 -2.67 50.36
N VAL A 31 -4.98 -3.65 51.01
CA VAL A 31 -5.29 -4.95 50.38
C VAL A 31 -6.31 -4.77 49.26
N ILE A 32 -7.38 -3.99 49.48
CA ILE A 32 -8.39 -3.71 48.45
C ILE A 32 -7.76 -2.97 47.27
N GLU A 33 -6.91 -1.97 47.51
CA GLU A 33 -6.24 -1.23 46.44
C GLU A 33 -5.24 -2.12 45.68
N SER A 34 -4.50 -2.97 46.37
CA SER A 34 -3.60 -3.95 45.73
C SER A 34 -4.37 -4.94 44.86
N LEU A 35 -5.56 -5.38 45.29
CA LEU A 35 -6.43 -6.26 44.52
C LEU A 35 -7.09 -5.51 43.34
N ALA A 36 -7.50 -4.25 43.54
CA ALA A 36 -8.13 -3.40 42.52
C ALA A 36 -7.16 -2.95 41.42
N LYS A 37 -5.86 -2.81 41.74
CA LYS A 37 -4.80 -2.60 40.73
C LYS A 37 -4.66 -3.77 39.76
N GLY A 38 -5.15 -4.95 40.13
CA GLY A 38 -5.27 -6.11 39.25
C GLY A 38 -6.44 -5.98 38.28
N ARG A 39 -6.35 -5.08 37.29
CA ARG A 39 -7.24 -5.16 36.13
C ARG A 39 -6.98 -6.49 35.42
N ARG A 40 -7.84 -7.48 35.67
CA ARG A 40 -7.84 -8.75 34.93
C ARG A 40 -8.31 -8.46 33.50
N ILE A 41 -7.35 -8.30 32.60
CA ILE A 41 -7.63 -8.19 31.17
C ILE A 41 -7.94 -9.61 30.69
N SER A 42 -9.22 -9.95 30.64
CA SER A 42 -9.68 -11.16 29.95
C SER A 42 -9.87 -10.82 28.48
N VAL A 43 -9.26 -11.61 27.60
CA VAL A 43 -9.48 -11.51 26.15
C VAL A 43 -10.91 -12.00 25.88
N VAL A 44 -11.83 -11.07 25.58
CA VAL A 44 -13.23 -11.38 25.23
C VAL A 44 -13.29 -12.04 23.85
N GLU A 45 -12.47 -11.56 22.91
CA GLU A 45 -12.38 -12.07 21.54
C GLU A 45 -10.93 -12.00 21.05
N GLN A 46 -10.46 -13.07 20.40
CA GLN A 46 -9.12 -13.11 19.82
C GLN A 46 -9.07 -12.28 18.54
N ALA A 47 -7.97 -11.55 18.34
CA ALA A 47 -7.78 -10.78 17.11
C ALA A 47 -7.71 -11.73 15.90
N VAL A 48 -8.70 -11.63 15.01
CA VAL A 48 -8.71 -12.37 13.75
C VAL A 48 -7.83 -11.64 12.75
N ALA A 49 -6.89 -12.36 12.15
CA ALA A 49 -6.07 -11.81 11.08
C ALA A 49 -6.96 -11.49 9.86
N PRO A 50 -6.77 -10.34 9.19
CA PRO A 50 -7.62 -9.95 8.08
C PRO A 50 -7.50 -10.94 6.92
N GLU A 51 -8.64 -11.47 6.48
CA GLU A 51 -8.73 -12.41 5.34
C GLU A 51 -8.34 -11.78 4.01
N ARG A 52 -8.37 -10.44 3.93
CA ARG A 52 -8.04 -9.69 2.72
C ARG A 52 -7.14 -8.50 3.07
N PRO A 53 -6.13 -8.22 2.23
CA PRO A 53 -5.27 -7.07 2.44
C PRO A 53 -6.11 -5.79 2.36
N THR A 54 -6.06 -4.99 3.42
CA THR A 54 -6.75 -3.69 3.53
C THR A 54 -6.12 -2.64 2.61
N SER A 55 -4.84 -2.83 2.28
CA SER A 55 -4.09 -2.03 1.31
C SER A 55 -2.85 -2.79 0.82
N PRO A 56 -2.27 -2.42 -0.35
CA PRO A 56 -2.83 -1.57 -1.38
C PRO A 56 -3.63 -2.35 -2.44
N ASN A 57 -4.58 -1.67 -3.10
CA ASN A 57 -5.40 -2.23 -4.17
C ASN A 57 -4.58 -2.47 -5.44
N ARG A 58 -3.93 -3.64 -5.53
CA ARG A 58 -3.12 -4.08 -6.67
C ARG A 58 -3.75 -3.88 -8.06
N PRO A 59 -5.04 -4.21 -8.30
CA PRO A 59 -5.64 -3.99 -9.63
C PRO A 59 -5.71 -2.51 -9.99
N LEU A 60 -5.91 -1.63 -9.01
CA LEU A 60 -5.94 -0.19 -9.22
C LEU A 60 -4.55 0.35 -9.59
N ILE A 61 -3.49 -0.15 -8.94
CA ILE A 61 -2.11 0.20 -9.28
C ILE A 61 -1.78 -0.25 -10.71
N ALA A 62 -2.07 -1.50 -11.07
CA ALA A 62 -1.82 -2.03 -12.40
C ALA A 62 -2.56 -1.24 -13.49
N LEU A 63 -3.84 -0.94 -13.26
CA LEU A 63 -4.66 -0.16 -14.19
C LEU A 63 -4.14 1.27 -14.33
N SER A 64 -3.77 1.91 -13.22
CA SER A 64 -3.21 3.27 -13.23
C SER A 64 -1.87 3.34 -13.98
N GLY A 65 -1.02 2.32 -13.84
CA GLY A 65 0.25 2.22 -14.57
C GLY A 65 0.04 2.04 -16.07
N LEU A 66 -0.93 1.21 -16.47
CA LEU A 66 -1.28 1.02 -17.88
C LEU A 66 -1.81 2.32 -18.52
N ILE A 67 -2.77 2.96 -17.87
CA ILE A 67 -3.37 4.20 -18.35
C ILE A 67 -2.31 5.32 -18.38
N GLY A 68 -1.53 5.45 -17.30
CA GLY A 68 -0.46 6.44 -17.21
C GLY A 68 0.62 6.26 -18.26
N GLY A 69 1.02 5.02 -18.54
CA GLY A 69 2.00 4.70 -19.59
C GLY A 69 1.49 5.04 -20.99
N LEU A 70 0.24 4.70 -21.31
CA LEU A 70 -0.38 5.07 -22.59
C LEU A 70 -0.53 6.58 -22.74
N ALA A 71 -0.96 7.27 -21.69
CA ALA A 71 -1.11 8.72 -21.70
C ALA A 71 0.25 9.42 -21.91
N LEU A 72 1.29 9.00 -21.18
CA LEU A 72 2.64 9.53 -21.33
C LEU A 72 3.23 9.24 -22.72
N GLY A 73 3.05 8.02 -23.23
CA GLY A 73 3.49 7.66 -24.58
C GLY A 73 2.82 8.53 -25.65
N GLY A 74 1.50 8.69 -25.55
CA GLY A 74 0.73 9.57 -26.43
C GLY A 74 1.17 11.04 -26.32
N LEU A 75 1.41 11.53 -25.11
CA LEU A 75 1.89 12.89 -24.86
C LEU A 75 3.25 13.14 -25.53
N VAL A 76 4.19 12.20 -25.40
CA VAL A 76 5.52 12.32 -26.04
C VAL A 76 5.40 12.36 -27.56
N VAL A 77 4.57 11.51 -28.15
CA VAL A 77 4.34 11.51 -29.61
C VAL A 77 3.70 12.83 -30.06
N ALA A 78 2.68 13.29 -29.34
CA ALA A 78 2.02 14.57 -29.63
C ALA A 78 2.99 15.75 -29.53
N LEU A 79 3.84 15.78 -28.49
CA LEU A 79 4.89 16.79 -28.35
C LEU A 79 5.90 16.72 -29.49
N MET A 80 6.37 15.52 -29.86
CA MET A 80 7.28 15.37 -31.00
C MET A 80 6.67 15.90 -32.30
N GLU A 81 5.38 15.66 -32.53
CA GLU A 81 4.69 16.17 -33.72
C GLU A 81 4.54 17.69 -33.68
N LEU A 82 4.12 18.26 -32.54
CA LEU A 82 3.96 19.71 -32.37
C LEU A 82 5.27 20.48 -32.49
N LEU A 83 6.39 19.90 -32.02
CA LEU A 83 7.71 20.52 -32.11
C LEU A 83 8.36 20.32 -33.49
N ASN A 84 7.90 19.35 -34.27
CA ASN A 84 8.48 19.02 -35.58
C ASN A 84 7.81 19.83 -36.70
N ARG A 85 8.43 20.94 -37.11
CA ARG A 85 7.97 21.79 -38.23
C ARG A 85 8.46 21.35 -39.62
N SER A 86 8.86 20.10 -39.78
CA SER A 86 9.38 19.59 -41.07
C SER A 86 8.23 19.32 -42.04
N VAL A 87 8.30 19.91 -43.23
CA VAL A 87 7.41 19.59 -44.37
C VAL A 87 7.67 18.15 -44.80
N ARG A 88 6.71 17.26 -44.59
CA ARG A 88 6.85 15.81 -44.89
C ARG A 88 5.83 15.32 -45.90
N ARG A 89 4.74 16.04 -46.10
CA ARG A 89 3.69 15.69 -47.05
C ARG A 89 3.57 16.76 -48.14
N PRO A 90 3.21 16.38 -49.37
CA PRO A 90 2.97 17.33 -50.45
C PRO A 90 1.90 18.38 -50.08
N ARG A 91 0.87 17.98 -49.31
CA ARG A 91 -0.14 18.89 -48.74
C ARG A 91 0.44 19.96 -47.81
N ASP A 92 1.55 19.70 -47.13
CA ASP A 92 2.18 20.69 -46.24
C ASP A 92 2.78 21.84 -47.07
N LEU A 93 3.19 21.59 -48.33
CA LEU A 93 3.64 22.61 -49.27
C LEU A 93 2.47 23.44 -49.81
N GLU A 94 1.35 22.80 -50.15
CA GLU A 94 0.13 23.50 -50.58
C GLU A 94 -0.38 24.42 -49.46
N THR A 95 -0.48 23.91 -48.23
CA THR A 95 -1.06 24.65 -47.10
C THR A 95 -0.11 25.73 -46.56
N GLY A 96 1.21 25.47 -46.58
CA GLY A 96 2.21 26.39 -46.03
C GLY A 96 2.72 27.43 -47.02
N LEU A 97 2.82 27.08 -48.31
CA LEU A 97 3.46 27.91 -49.34
C LEU A 97 2.51 28.25 -50.51
N GLY A 98 1.35 27.59 -50.63
CA GLY A 98 0.40 27.82 -51.73
C GLY A 98 0.89 27.29 -53.09
N ILE A 99 1.88 26.39 -53.09
CA ILE A 99 2.52 25.87 -54.31
C ILE A 99 2.07 24.43 -54.52
N GLU A 100 1.61 24.12 -55.73
CA GLU A 100 1.22 22.76 -56.10
C GLU A 100 2.45 21.92 -56.50
N PRO A 101 2.67 20.74 -55.88
CA PRO A 101 3.81 19.88 -56.17
C PRO A 101 3.73 19.28 -57.58
N PHE A 102 4.73 19.52 -58.44
CA PHE A 102 4.78 18.95 -59.79
C PHE A 102 4.99 17.43 -59.84
N ALA A 103 5.74 16.88 -58.87
CA ALA A 103 5.98 15.44 -58.73
C ALA A 103 6.45 15.12 -57.29
N THR A 104 6.11 13.93 -56.78
CA THR A 104 6.62 13.43 -55.49
C THR A 104 7.64 12.32 -55.75
N ILE A 105 8.89 12.53 -55.30
CA ILE A 105 9.92 11.50 -55.37
C ILE A 105 9.86 10.67 -54.08
N PRO A 106 9.66 9.35 -54.16
CA PRO A 106 9.65 8.51 -52.98
C PRO A 106 11.04 8.50 -52.32
N TYR A 107 11.06 8.62 -50.99
CA TYR A 107 12.29 8.58 -50.23
C TYR A 107 12.90 7.16 -50.28
N MET A 108 14.14 7.05 -50.77
CA MET A 108 14.89 5.80 -50.78
C MET A 108 15.69 5.67 -49.48
N PHE A 109 15.33 4.70 -48.64
CA PHE A 109 16.02 4.45 -47.38
C PHE A 109 17.43 3.90 -47.62
N THR A 110 18.42 4.47 -46.93
CA THR A 110 19.77 3.89 -46.90
C THR A 110 19.86 2.73 -45.91
N ALA A 111 20.78 1.78 -46.15
CA ALA A 111 20.94 0.59 -45.30
C ALA A 111 21.18 0.94 -43.83
N GLY A 112 21.96 2.00 -43.55
CA GLY A 112 22.22 2.49 -42.19
C GLY A 112 20.98 3.05 -41.49
N GLU A 113 20.05 3.63 -42.24
CA GLU A 113 18.81 4.22 -41.70
C GLU A 113 17.81 3.14 -41.28
N LEU A 114 17.74 2.05 -42.05
CA LEU A 114 16.99 0.83 -41.70
C LEU A 114 17.56 0.18 -40.44
N LEU A 115 18.89 0.09 -40.32
CA LEU A 115 19.57 -0.45 -39.14
C LEU A 115 19.31 0.40 -37.89
N ARG A 116 19.43 1.73 -37.98
CA ARG A 116 19.19 2.65 -36.85
C ARG A 116 17.74 2.64 -36.41
N ARG A 117 16.80 2.63 -37.37
CA ARG A 117 15.36 2.54 -37.07
C ARG A 117 15.03 1.22 -36.39
N ARG A 118 15.57 0.10 -36.89
CA ARG A 118 15.44 -1.21 -36.24
C ARG A 118 16.05 -1.19 -34.84
N ALA A 119 17.24 -0.64 -34.65
CA ALA A 119 17.90 -0.56 -33.35
C ALA A 119 17.09 0.26 -32.32
N ILE A 120 16.48 1.37 -32.72
CA ILE A 120 15.62 2.17 -31.84
C ILE A 120 14.34 1.39 -31.50
N VAL A 121 13.71 0.77 -32.49
CA VAL A 121 12.49 -0.03 -32.27
C VAL A 121 12.77 -1.25 -31.39
N THR A 122 13.89 -1.96 -31.60
CA THR A 122 14.29 -3.08 -30.77
C THR A 122 14.69 -2.62 -29.37
N ALA A 123 15.37 -1.49 -29.20
CA ALA A 123 15.68 -0.92 -27.89
C ALA A 123 14.41 -0.52 -27.12
N MET A 124 13.41 0.10 -27.78
CA MET A 124 12.12 0.40 -27.17
C MET A 124 11.36 -0.87 -26.80
N ALA A 125 11.34 -1.87 -27.67
CA ALA A 125 10.70 -3.16 -27.40
C ALA A 125 11.38 -3.88 -26.23
N LEU A 126 12.71 -3.91 -26.19
CA LEU A 126 13.48 -4.46 -25.07
C LEU A 126 13.23 -3.69 -23.78
N GLY A 127 13.17 -2.36 -23.83
CA GLY A 127 12.83 -1.52 -22.69
C GLY A 127 11.44 -1.80 -22.14
N LEU A 128 10.46 -2.06 -23.02
CA LEU A 128 9.10 -2.46 -22.62
C LEU A 128 9.09 -3.87 -22.02
N ILE A 129 9.77 -4.82 -22.67
CA ILE A 129 9.86 -6.24 -22.28
C ILE A 129 10.62 -6.42 -20.97
N LEU A 130 11.63 -5.58 -20.67
CA LEU A 130 12.39 -5.63 -19.41
C LEU A 130 11.76 -4.74 -18.34
N GLY A 131 11.21 -3.59 -18.73
CA GLY A 131 10.63 -2.60 -17.83
C GLY A 131 9.33 -3.08 -17.18
N LEU A 132 8.43 -3.73 -17.94
CA LEU A 132 7.17 -4.27 -17.40
C LEU A 132 7.41 -5.38 -16.35
N PRO A 133 8.20 -6.43 -16.63
CA PRO A 133 8.52 -7.45 -15.63
C PRO A 133 9.40 -6.91 -14.52
N GLY A 134 10.30 -5.96 -14.77
CA GLY A 134 11.11 -5.34 -13.73
C GLY A 134 10.28 -4.53 -12.74
N ALA A 135 9.30 -3.75 -13.24
CA ALA A 135 8.34 -3.02 -12.41
C ALA A 135 7.42 -3.98 -11.64
N LEU A 136 6.93 -5.04 -12.29
CA LEU A 136 6.14 -6.08 -11.63
C LEU A 136 6.95 -6.83 -10.57
N TRP A 137 8.20 -7.19 -10.87
CA TRP A 137 9.11 -7.86 -9.94
C TRP A 137 9.46 -6.96 -8.75
N TYR A 138 9.68 -5.66 -8.97
CA TYR A 138 9.90 -4.67 -7.90
C TYR A 138 8.68 -4.59 -6.96
N VAL A 139 7.48 -4.60 -7.51
CA VAL A 139 6.22 -4.60 -6.74
C VAL A 139 6.01 -5.94 -6.02
N ASP A 140 6.33 -7.07 -6.67
CA ASP A 140 6.18 -8.42 -6.13
C ASP A 140 7.18 -8.72 -5.00
N ARG A 141 8.47 -8.36 -5.19
CA ARG A 141 9.58 -8.55 -4.24
C ARG A 141 9.34 -7.88 -2.89
N ASN A 142 8.54 -6.81 -2.85
CA ASN A 142 8.32 -6.02 -1.64
C ASN A 142 7.07 -6.45 -0.82
N VAL A 143 6.12 -7.22 -1.36
CA VAL A 143 4.79 -7.41 -0.70
C VAL A 143 4.19 -8.84 -0.75
N ARG A 144 5.02 -9.90 -0.78
CA ARG A 144 4.64 -11.33 -0.56
C ARG A 144 3.91 -12.08 -1.71
N PRO A 145 4.10 -13.43 -1.79
CA PRO A 145 3.97 -14.25 -3.00
C PRO A 145 2.53 -14.69 -3.34
N LEU A 146 2.37 -15.13 -4.59
CA LEU A 146 1.15 -15.34 -5.41
C LEU A 146 0.06 -16.30 -4.89
N GLN A 147 0.13 -16.78 -3.64
CA GLN A 147 -0.82 -17.76 -3.08
C GLN A 147 -2.29 -17.31 -3.07
N PRO A 148 -2.66 -16.06 -2.69
CA PRO A 148 -4.06 -15.69 -2.52
C PRO A 148 -4.82 -15.40 -3.84
N VAL A 149 -4.12 -15.35 -4.98
CA VAL A 149 -4.75 -15.14 -6.31
C VAL A 149 -5.18 -16.46 -6.93
N LEU A 150 -4.42 -17.54 -6.69
CA LEU A 150 -4.71 -18.88 -7.19
C LEU A 150 -6.01 -19.44 -6.59
N GLU A 151 -6.24 -19.20 -5.29
CA GLU A 151 -7.43 -19.64 -4.56
C GLU A 151 -8.71 -18.93 -5.04
N ARG A 152 -8.65 -17.62 -5.30
CA ARG A 152 -9.81 -16.84 -5.80
C ARG A 152 -10.22 -17.19 -7.24
N LEU A 153 -9.28 -17.74 -8.01
CA LEU A 153 -9.56 -18.25 -9.36
C LEU A 153 -10.12 -19.67 -9.33
N LEU A 154 -9.68 -20.50 -8.38
CA LEU A 154 -10.24 -21.83 -8.16
C LEU A 154 -11.67 -21.79 -7.63
N ASP A 155 -12.00 -20.85 -6.74
CA ASP A 155 -13.35 -20.70 -6.16
C ASP A 155 -14.41 -20.22 -7.16
N LYS A 156 -14.00 -19.50 -8.21
CA LYS A 156 -14.90 -19.05 -9.27
C LYS A 156 -15.10 -20.07 -10.39
N ILE A 157 -14.31 -21.14 -10.41
CA ILE A 157 -14.49 -22.26 -11.32
C ILE A 157 -15.22 -23.34 -10.53
N PRO A 158 -16.50 -23.63 -10.83
CA PRO A 158 -17.16 -24.80 -10.26
C PRO A 158 -16.47 -26.03 -10.87
N LEU A 159 -15.42 -26.53 -10.21
CA LEU A 159 -14.81 -27.79 -10.58
C LEU A 159 -15.80 -28.90 -10.16
N PRO A 160 -16.37 -29.66 -11.11
CA PRO A 160 -17.06 -30.89 -10.76
C PRO A 160 -16.07 -31.81 -10.02
N SER A 161 -16.51 -32.27 -8.86
CA SER A 161 -15.81 -33.10 -7.90
C SER A 161 -15.39 -34.46 -8.46
N VAL A 162 -14.29 -34.53 -9.22
CA VAL A 162 -13.84 -35.79 -9.84
C VAL A 162 -12.47 -36.27 -9.38
N ILE A 163 -11.79 -35.60 -8.44
CA ILE A 163 -10.53 -36.13 -7.90
C ILE A 163 -10.53 -36.06 -6.37
N ARG A 164 -11.30 -36.99 -5.77
CA ARG A 164 -11.06 -37.49 -4.42
C ARG A 164 -11.23 -39.01 -4.44
N THR A 165 -10.13 -39.69 -4.76
CA THR A 165 -9.77 -41.05 -4.36
C THR A 165 -8.27 -41.07 -4.18
#